data_AF-A0A7G2C7L3-F1
#
_entry.id   AF-A0A7G2C7L3-F1
#
_cell.length_a   1.000
_cell.length_b   1.000
_cell.length_c   1.000
_cell.angle_alpha   90.00
_cell.angle_beta   90.00
_cell.angle_gamma   90.00
#
_symmetry.space_group_name_H-M   'P 1'
#
loop_
_entity.id
_entity.type
_entity.pdbx_description
1 polymer ?
#
loop_
_entity_poly.entity_id
_entity_poly.type
_entity_poly.pdbx_seq_one_letter_code
_entity_poly.pdbx_strand_id
1 'polypeptide(L)'
;MSYYKVPAADVTPLKDEIIDLVSLCLIKEPPFAPVKTGQDEVAPVQVEAPVDAPSDHTSSNGSVEESEASGAPPVKEEEDKKGTEVNEMIQKIRRLVHTISLQDGEFVLKLSLYLRLELNIRQMPNYLVALCAREKNCVPFLTPYLEKIVQLPSDWLSIANFAYYYDSDAAHVFDNGENSDDKGKVVAFAKADTKPNAAAELRIPSGLRQALVSRFEKFDEFSLAKYNNENSEKRKRQKRKNCHQGDWVPRNLNNNKKTFTYKQLVRMLHITKPAYSVCCLLGKRYPPSLEEFKTMGLHESPDGRRREFDPSKCGTRMRLAIPETWETRLAKDGNKGAVWDDLFANNRVPFMAMLRNLRNIVLHQCSVETYTQVIRRLSSEEEVANSKQFPYRFYTAREVVSEAEIHLLDVQNEVPKETHRTRSQYTIHPPVSPSFGTG
;
A
#
# COMPACT_ATOMS: atom_id res chain seq x y z
N MET A 1 24.46 41.07 -3.53
CA MET A 1 24.57 40.73 -4.96
C MET A 1 23.17 40.50 -5.50
N SER A 2 22.81 41.27 -6.52
CA SER A 2 21.46 41.46 -7.05
C SER A 2 20.97 40.20 -7.78
N TYR A 3 20.07 39.44 -7.17
CA TYR A 3 19.35 38.37 -7.87
C TYR A 3 18.26 39.01 -8.74
N TYR A 4 18.26 38.67 -10.03
CA TYR A 4 17.27 39.10 -11.01
C TYR A 4 15.84 38.88 -10.48
N LYS A 5 15.14 39.99 -10.22
CA LYS A 5 13.68 40.01 -10.03
C LYS A 5 13.04 39.88 -11.42
N VAL A 6 12.76 38.65 -11.83
CA VAL A 6 11.81 38.40 -12.92
C VAL A 6 10.40 38.78 -12.40
N PRO A 7 9.55 39.46 -13.19
CA PRO A 7 8.20 39.81 -12.76
C PRO A 7 7.39 38.58 -12.35
N ALA A 8 6.60 38.68 -11.27
CA ALA A 8 5.73 37.60 -10.77
C ALA A 8 4.76 37.03 -11.83
N ALA A 9 4.51 37.77 -12.92
CA ALA A 9 3.67 37.36 -14.04
C ALA A 9 4.26 36.18 -14.84
N ASP A 10 5.58 35.99 -14.86
CA ASP A 10 6.24 34.94 -15.68
C ASP A 10 6.25 33.56 -14.99
N VAL A 11 5.96 33.50 -13.68
CA VAL A 11 5.96 32.25 -12.88
C VAL A 11 4.57 31.61 -12.81
N THR A 12 3.51 32.40 -12.91
CA THR A 12 2.13 31.93 -12.78
C THR A 12 1.79 30.81 -13.77
N PRO A 13 2.16 30.88 -15.07
CA PRO A 13 1.88 29.78 -15.99
C PRO A 13 2.57 28.46 -15.61
N LEU A 14 3.79 28.52 -15.07
CA LEU A 14 4.52 27.33 -14.59
C LEU A 14 3.86 26.72 -13.35
N LYS A 15 3.35 27.59 -12.46
CA LYS A 15 2.62 27.19 -11.25
C LYS A 15 1.30 26.51 -11.60
N ASP A 16 0.57 27.06 -12.57
CA ASP A 16 -0.68 26.46 -13.06
C ASP A 16 -0.39 25.11 -13.74
N GLU A 17 0.66 25.03 -14.56
CA GLU A 17 1.04 23.81 -15.25
C GLU A 17 1.41 22.66 -14.29
N ILE A 18 2.15 22.93 -13.20
CA ILE A 18 2.44 21.89 -12.21
C ILE A 18 1.18 21.48 -11.43
N ILE A 19 0.26 22.41 -11.15
CA ILE A 19 -1.02 22.10 -10.51
C ILE A 19 -1.85 21.17 -11.40
N ASP A 20 -1.94 21.45 -12.70
CA ASP A 20 -2.69 20.64 -13.66
C ASP A 20 -2.10 19.23 -13.78
N LEU A 21 -0.78 19.11 -13.92
CA LEU A 21 -0.11 17.80 -13.99
C LEU A 21 -0.30 16.98 -12.71
N VAL A 22 -0.13 17.62 -11.55
CA VAL A 22 -0.37 16.97 -10.27
C VAL A 22 -1.83 16.50 -10.19
N SER A 23 -2.78 17.33 -10.61
CA SER A 23 -4.21 17.02 -10.60
C SER A 23 -4.55 15.82 -11.51
N LEU A 24 -3.93 15.75 -12.69
CA LEU A 24 -4.05 14.59 -13.59
C LEU A 24 -3.52 13.29 -12.97
N CYS A 25 -2.48 13.36 -12.13
CA CYS A 25 -1.98 12.20 -11.41
C CYS A 25 -2.96 11.70 -10.34
N LEU A 26 -3.78 12.58 -9.77
CA LEU A 26 -4.76 12.22 -8.73
C LEU A 26 -5.84 11.30 -9.27
N ILE A 27 -6.22 11.51 -10.53
CA ILE A 27 -7.22 10.70 -11.23
C ILE A 27 -6.68 9.30 -11.57
N LYS A 28 -5.35 9.16 -11.65
CA LYS A 28 -4.66 7.92 -12.04
C LYS A 28 -4.11 7.10 -10.87
N GLU A 29 -4.30 7.49 -9.60
CA GLU A 29 -3.98 6.59 -8.48
C GLU A 29 -4.82 5.30 -8.66
N PRO A 30 -4.17 4.13 -8.84
CA PRO A 30 -4.89 2.94 -9.26
C PRO A 30 -5.97 2.56 -8.23
N PRO A 31 -7.13 2.05 -8.69
CA PRO A 31 -8.10 1.43 -7.79
C PRO A 31 -7.34 0.34 -7.06
N PHE A 32 -7.39 0.43 -5.74
CA PHE A 32 -6.66 -0.44 -4.84
C PHE A 32 -6.89 -1.89 -5.30
N ALA A 33 -5.84 -2.60 -5.71
CA ALA A 33 -5.97 -4.01 -6.07
C ALA A 33 -6.65 -4.70 -4.87
N PRO A 34 -7.82 -5.34 -5.06
CA PRO A 34 -8.50 -6.01 -3.96
C PRO A 34 -7.48 -6.88 -3.24
N VAL A 35 -7.54 -6.89 -1.90
CA VAL A 35 -6.78 -7.86 -1.13
C VAL A 35 -7.29 -9.20 -1.64
N LYS A 36 -6.52 -9.84 -2.52
CA LYS A 36 -6.69 -11.25 -2.84
C LYS A 36 -6.34 -11.95 -1.54
N THR A 37 -7.33 -12.10 -0.66
CA THR A 37 -7.31 -13.21 0.29
C THR A 37 -7.05 -14.43 -0.56
N GLY A 38 -6.11 -15.27 -0.14
CA GLY A 38 -5.89 -16.55 -0.80
C GLY A 38 -7.24 -17.20 -1.03
N GLN A 39 -7.43 -17.80 -2.20
CA GLN A 39 -8.54 -18.70 -2.42
C GLN A 39 -8.48 -19.74 -1.29
N ASP A 40 -9.28 -19.55 -0.25
CA ASP A 40 -9.77 -20.66 0.54
C ASP A 40 -10.82 -21.29 -0.37
N GLU A 41 -10.34 -22.07 -1.35
CA GLU A 41 -11.18 -23.08 -1.96
C GLU A 41 -11.64 -23.98 -0.81
N VAL A 42 -12.95 -24.01 -0.59
CA VAL A 42 -13.59 -25.05 0.19
C VAL A 42 -13.31 -26.35 -0.57
N ALA A 43 -12.23 -27.03 -0.23
CA ALA A 43 -11.90 -28.31 -0.82
C ALA A 43 -13.07 -29.28 -0.52
N PRO A 44 -13.67 -29.91 -1.53
CA PRO A 44 -14.65 -30.95 -1.29
C PRO A 44 -13.95 -32.16 -0.66
N VAL A 45 -14.61 -32.73 0.35
CA VAL A 45 -14.19 -33.94 1.05
C VAL A 45 -14.00 -35.08 0.03
N GLN A 46 -12.75 -35.45 -0.24
CA GLN A 46 -12.44 -36.65 -1.01
C GLN A 46 -12.44 -37.86 -0.08
N VAL A 47 -13.34 -38.80 -0.36
CA VAL A 47 -13.37 -40.14 0.24
C VAL A 47 -12.33 -40.98 -0.48
N GLU A 48 -11.31 -41.46 0.23
CA GLU A 48 -10.32 -42.39 -0.30
C GLU A 48 -10.87 -43.82 -0.37
N ALA A 49 -10.68 -44.49 -1.51
CA ALA A 49 -10.55 -45.94 -1.67
C ALA A 49 -9.89 -46.27 -3.03
N PRO A 50 -9.30 -47.45 -3.27
CA PRO A 50 -7.88 -47.59 -3.53
C PRO A 50 -7.49 -47.96 -4.98
N VAL A 51 -6.19 -47.79 -5.21
CA VAL A 51 -5.35 -48.17 -6.36
C VAL A 51 -5.48 -49.61 -6.85
N ASP A 52 -5.50 -49.78 -8.18
CA ASP A 52 -4.81 -50.86 -8.91
C ASP A 52 -4.54 -50.45 -10.38
N ALA A 53 -3.36 -50.84 -10.88
CA ALA A 53 -2.75 -50.50 -12.19
C ALA A 53 -3.22 -51.45 -13.34
N PRO A 54 -2.63 -51.53 -14.57
CA PRO A 54 -1.57 -50.72 -15.21
C PRO A 54 -1.87 -50.29 -16.68
N SER A 55 -0.86 -49.64 -17.26
CA SER A 55 -0.62 -49.12 -18.62
C SER A 55 -1.12 -49.91 -19.83
N ASP A 56 -1.48 -49.19 -20.91
CA ASP A 56 -1.02 -49.55 -22.27
C ASP A 56 -0.99 -48.35 -23.25
N HIS A 57 0.04 -48.38 -24.10
CA HIS A 57 0.31 -47.43 -25.17
C HIS A 57 -0.61 -47.64 -26.38
N THR A 58 -1.01 -46.58 -27.09
CA THR A 58 -1.00 -46.57 -28.57
C THR A 58 -1.09 -45.14 -29.12
N SER A 59 -0.19 -44.87 -30.06
CA SER A 59 -0.11 -43.65 -30.88
C SER A 59 -1.25 -43.58 -31.90
N SER A 60 -1.71 -42.36 -32.22
CA SER A 60 -2.10 -42.02 -33.59
C SER A 60 -1.90 -40.54 -33.85
N ASN A 61 -1.08 -40.28 -34.87
CA ASN A 61 -0.82 -39.00 -35.51
C ASN A 61 -2.11 -38.39 -36.09
N GLY A 62 -2.20 -37.06 -35.99
CA GLY A 62 -3.14 -36.23 -36.75
C GLY A 62 -2.50 -34.88 -37.00
N SER A 63 -1.74 -34.79 -38.10
CA SER A 63 -1.13 -33.57 -38.61
C SER A 63 -2.21 -32.63 -39.15
N VAL A 64 -2.30 -31.40 -38.63
CA VAL A 64 -2.90 -30.27 -39.33
C VAL A 64 -1.96 -29.08 -39.16
N GLU A 65 -1.69 -28.45 -40.29
CA GLU A 65 -0.63 -27.50 -40.59
C GLU A 65 -0.68 -26.24 -39.72
N GLU A 66 0.52 -25.83 -39.29
CA GLU A 66 0.82 -24.51 -38.75
C GLU A 66 0.60 -23.44 -39.84
N SER A 67 -0.34 -22.52 -39.58
CA SER A 67 -0.25 -21.16 -40.12
C SER A 67 0.11 -20.23 -38.96
N GLU A 68 1.39 -19.88 -38.88
CA GLU A 68 1.90 -18.83 -38.01
C GLU A 68 1.24 -17.49 -38.37
N ALA A 69 0.24 -17.08 -37.59
CA ALA A 69 -0.14 -15.68 -37.47
C ALA A 69 0.50 -15.15 -36.18
N SER A 70 1.63 -14.45 -36.32
CA SER A 70 2.30 -13.74 -35.25
C SER A 70 1.43 -12.60 -34.72
N GLY A 71 0.50 -12.91 -33.82
CA GLY A 71 -0.21 -11.93 -33.01
C GLY A 71 0.44 -11.86 -31.64
N ALA A 72 1.39 -10.95 -31.45
CA ALA A 72 1.76 -10.55 -30.09
C ALA A 72 0.47 -10.04 -29.39
N PRO A 73 0.17 -10.45 -28.14
CA PRO A 73 -1.05 -10.00 -27.49
C PRO A 73 -1.01 -8.48 -27.31
N PRO A 74 -2.11 -7.75 -27.60
CA PRO A 74 -2.19 -6.28 -27.59
C PRO A 74 -1.86 -5.64 -26.23
N VAL A 75 -1.80 -6.46 -25.17
CA VAL A 75 -1.50 -6.05 -23.80
C VAL A 75 -0.08 -5.50 -23.65
N LYS A 76 0.92 -6.02 -24.38
CA LYS A 76 2.32 -5.58 -24.21
C LYS A 76 2.58 -4.18 -24.76
N GLU A 77 2.02 -3.85 -25.93
CA GLU A 77 2.20 -2.52 -26.54
C GLU A 77 1.48 -1.42 -25.77
N GLU A 78 0.31 -1.70 -25.20
CA GLU A 78 -0.41 -0.74 -24.34
C GLU A 78 0.30 -0.52 -22.99
N GLU A 79 0.86 -1.57 -22.39
CA GLU A 79 1.65 -1.46 -21.15
C GLU A 79 2.93 -0.64 -21.36
N ASP A 80 3.64 -0.87 -22.47
CA ASP A 80 4.88 -0.15 -22.79
C ASP A 80 4.61 1.33 -23.14
N LYS A 81 3.52 1.64 -23.86
CA LYS A 81 3.08 3.02 -24.12
C LYS A 81 2.71 3.75 -22.82
N LYS A 82 1.92 3.11 -21.96
CA LYS A 82 1.51 3.66 -20.66
C LYS A 82 2.71 3.91 -19.73
N GLY A 83 3.70 3.03 -19.75
CA GLY A 83 4.96 3.21 -19.02
C GLY A 83 5.75 4.43 -19.50
N THR A 84 5.75 4.66 -20.82
CA THR A 84 6.43 5.79 -21.45
C THR A 84 5.78 7.13 -21.08
N GLU A 85 4.45 7.24 -21.18
CA GLU A 85 3.70 8.45 -20.79
C GLU A 85 3.92 8.85 -19.32
N VAL A 86 3.91 7.87 -18.41
CA VAL A 86 4.13 8.11 -16.98
C VAL A 86 5.55 8.64 -16.73
N ASN A 87 6.55 8.10 -17.45
CA ASN A 87 7.92 8.56 -17.33
C ASN A 87 8.07 10.01 -17.84
N GLU A 88 7.48 10.34 -18.99
CA GLU A 88 7.47 11.72 -19.52
C GLU A 88 6.83 12.71 -18.55
N MET A 89 5.70 12.34 -17.95
CA MET A 89 5.02 13.13 -16.93
C MET A 89 5.90 13.37 -15.70
N ILE A 90 6.59 12.33 -15.21
CA ILE A 90 7.53 12.43 -14.09
C ILE A 90 8.67 13.40 -14.41
N GLN A 91 9.23 13.33 -15.63
CA GLN A 91 10.28 14.25 -16.08
C GLN A 91 9.76 15.69 -16.22
N LYS A 92 8.51 15.86 -16.64
CA LYS A 92 7.87 17.16 -16.73
C LYS A 92 7.69 17.80 -15.35
N ILE A 93 7.19 17.04 -14.37
CA ILE A 93 7.08 17.50 -12.97
C ILE A 93 8.45 17.94 -12.44
N ARG A 94 9.50 17.15 -12.68
CA ARG A 94 10.87 17.51 -12.26
C ARG A 94 11.33 18.85 -12.80
N ARG A 95 11.20 19.04 -14.12
CA ARG A 95 11.58 20.30 -14.78
C ARG A 95 10.83 21.48 -14.19
N LEU A 96 9.52 21.33 -13.96
CA LEU A 96 8.71 22.39 -13.35
C LEU A 96 9.14 22.68 -11.92
N VAL A 97 9.40 21.67 -11.09
CA VAL A 97 9.91 21.89 -9.72
C VAL A 97 11.21 22.66 -9.75
N HIS A 98 12.15 22.27 -10.61
CA HIS A 98 13.43 22.98 -10.77
C HIS A 98 13.20 24.43 -11.20
N THR A 99 12.51 24.67 -12.32
CA THR A 99 12.28 26.02 -12.86
C THR A 99 11.50 26.92 -11.89
N ILE A 100 10.47 26.39 -11.21
CA ILE A 100 9.72 27.12 -10.20
C ILE A 100 10.63 27.44 -9.02
N SER A 101 11.47 26.50 -8.56
CA SER A 101 12.36 26.73 -7.41
C SER A 101 13.38 27.84 -7.63
N LEU A 102 13.79 28.08 -8.89
CA LEU A 102 14.69 29.19 -9.25
C LEU A 102 14.09 30.56 -8.92
N GLN A 103 12.76 30.67 -8.92
CA GLN A 103 12.04 31.93 -8.76
C GLN A 103 11.25 31.98 -7.44
N ASP A 104 10.62 30.87 -7.05
CA ASP A 104 9.82 30.69 -5.84
C ASP A 104 10.10 29.31 -5.24
N GLY A 105 11.10 29.26 -4.36
CA GLY A 105 11.52 28.04 -3.66
C GLY A 105 10.50 27.49 -2.66
N GLU A 106 9.43 28.23 -2.34
CA GLU A 106 8.45 27.81 -1.33
C GLU A 106 7.18 27.23 -1.96
N PHE A 107 6.82 27.65 -3.18
CA PHE A 107 5.55 27.29 -3.83
C PHE A 107 5.27 25.78 -3.86
N VAL A 108 6.22 24.96 -4.30
CA VAL A 108 6.00 23.51 -4.44
C VAL A 108 5.78 22.85 -3.07
N LEU A 109 6.37 23.38 -2.00
CA LEU A 109 6.13 22.91 -0.63
C LEU A 109 4.74 23.32 -0.13
N LYS A 110 4.25 24.50 -0.50
CA LYS A 110 2.84 24.93 -0.26
C LYS A 110 1.85 24.03 -0.98
N LEU A 111 2.11 23.74 -2.26
CA LEU A 111 1.30 22.80 -3.04
C LEU A 111 1.29 21.43 -2.36
N SER A 112 2.47 20.91 -1.97
CA SER A 112 2.58 19.64 -1.26
C SER A 112 1.79 19.62 0.05
N LEU A 113 1.79 20.72 0.80
CA LEU A 113 1.01 20.86 2.03
C LEU A 113 -0.49 20.84 1.76
N TYR A 114 -0.95 21.60 0.76
CA TYR A 114 -2.35 21.65 0.35
C TYR A 114 -2.87 20.27 -0.06
N LEU A 115 -2.13 19.57 -0.93
CA LEU A 115 -2.45 18.20 -1.35
C LEU A 115 -2.58 17.25 -0.16
N ARG A 116 -1.76 17.44 0.89
CA ARG A 116 -1.74 16.57 2.07
C ARG A 116 -2.89 16.86 3.03
N LEU A 117 -3.16 18.13 3.31
CA LEU A 117 -4.10 18.55 4.36
C LEU A 117 -5.52 18.70 3.84
N GLU A 118 -5.69 19.33 2.69
CA GLU A 118 -7.00 19.65 2.12
C GLU A 118 -7.51 18.51 1.26
N LEU A 119 -6.67 18.01 0.35
CA LEU A 119 -7.07 16.93 -0.57
C LEU A 119 -6.82 15.52 -0.02
N ASN A 120 -6.16 15.38 1.13
CA ASN A 120 -5.89 14.09 1.79
C ASN A 120 -5.11 13.07 0.92
N ILE A 121 -4.32 13.57 -0.03
CA ILE A 121 -3.44 12.74 -0.87
C ILE A 121 -2.14 12.48 -0.12
N ARG A 122 -1.53 11.32 -0.38
CA ARG A 122 -0.37 10.86 0.38
C ARG A 122 0.89 10.70 -0.46
N GLN A 123 0.80 10.08 -1.64
CA GLN A 123 2.01 9.76 -2.42
C GLN A 123 2.61 10.99 -3.09
N MET A 124 1.77 11.81 -3.75
CA MET A 124 2.26 12.97 -4.49
C MET A 124 2.97 14.02 -3.59
N PRO A 125 2.44 14.42 -2.42
CA PRO A 125 3.16 15.30 -1.50
C PRO A 125 4.55 14.77 -1.11
N ASN A 126 4.65 13.47 -0.82
CA ASN A 126 5.92 12.84 -0.45
C ASN A 126 6.93 12.89 -1.61
N TYR A 127 6.45 12.70 -2.85
CA TYR A 127 7.28 12.79 -4.04
C TYR A 127 7.77 14.22 -4.29
N LEU A 128 6.88 15.21 -4.24
CA LEU A 128 7.24 16.63 -4.41
C LEU A 128 8.23 17.11 -3.36
N VAL A 129 8.06 16.74 -2.08
CA VAL A 129 9.03 17.06 -1.01
C VAL A 129 10.41 16.46 -1.30
N ALA A 130 10.47 15.25 -1.86
CA ALA A 130 11.74 14.63 -2.23
C ALA A 130 12.46 15.37 -3.38
N LEU A 131 11.72 15.92 -4.34
CA LEU A 131 12.29 16.77 -5.38
C LEU A 131 12.80 18.10 -4.81
N CYS A 132 11.96 18.79 -4.02
CA CYS A 132 12.33 20.04 -3.34
C CYS A 132 13.57 19.87 -2.44
N ALA A 133 13.81 18.68 -1.90
CA ALA A 133 14.98 18.41 -1.06
C ALA A 133 16.33 18.59 -1.78
N ARG A 134 16.34 18.59 -3.11
CA ARG A 134 17.55 18.75 -3.92
C ARG A 134 17.71 20.16 -4.48
N GLU A 135 16.63 20.93 -4.51
CA GLU A 135 16.65 22.32 -4.95
C GLU A 135 17.18 23.23 -3.84
N LYS A 136 18.32 23.87 -4.10
CA LYS A 136 19.00 24.74 -3.12
C LYS A 136 18.07 25.84 -2.57
N ASN A 137 17.18 26.36 -3.41
CA ASN A 137 16.24 27.42 -3.05
C ASN A 137 15.04 26.93 -2.22
N CYS A 138 14.74 25.63 -2.25
CA CYS A 138 13.69 25.03 -1.44
C CYS A 138 14.18 24.62 -0.04
N VAL A 139 15.47 24.29 0.10
CA VAL A 139 16.06 23.77 1.34
C VAL A 139 15.75 24.61 2.59
N PRO A 140 15.83 25.96 2.57
CA PRO A 140 15.52 26.79 3.74
C PRO A 140 14.10 26.59 4.29
N PHE A 141 13.16 26.16 3.44
CA PHE A 141 11.75 26.00 3.79
C PHE A 141 11.39 24.55 4.15
N LEU A 142 12.25 23.55 3.91
CA LEU A 142 11.87 22.13 4.05
C LEU A 142 11.38 21.75 5.44
N THR A 143 12.10 22.10 6.50
CA THR A 143 11.82 21.66 7.87
C THR A 143 10.40 21.99 8.34
N PRO A 144 9.92 23.26 8.30
CA PRO A 144 8.56 23.59 8.78
C PRO A 144 7.44 22.91 7.98
N TYR A 145 7.65 22.68 6.68
CA TYR A 145 6.66 21.99 5.84
C TYR A 145 6.67 20.48 6.07
N LEU A 146 7.85 19.88 6.20
CA LEU A 146 8.00 18.44 6.37
C LEU A 146 7.31 17.94 7.65
N GLU A 147 7.36 18.72 8.73
CA GLU A 147 6.65 18.38 9.96
C GLU A 147 5.12 18.26 9.79
N LYS A 148 4.54 19.08 8.91
CA LYS A 148 3.10 19.09 8.62
C LYS A 148 2.70 18.07 7.55
N ILE A 149 3.57 17.84 6.56
CA ILE A 149 3.33 16.92 5.45
C ILE A 149 3.51 15.46 5.89
N VAL A 150 4.58 15.18 6.63
CA VAL A 150 4.90 13.83 7.10
C VAL A 150 4.08 13.55 8.34
N GLN A 151 2.92 12.93 8.18
CA GLN A 151 2.04 12.61 9.31
C GLN A 151 2.25 11.18 9.80
N LEU A 152 2.59 10.25 8.90
CA LEU A 152 2.72 8.83 9.21
C LEU A 152 4.19 8.37 9.08
N PRO A 153 4.64 7.37 9.85
CA PRO A 153 5.95 6.76 9.66
C PRO A 153 6.19 6.22 8.24
N SER A 154 5.12 5.82 7.56
CA SER A 154 5.20 5.36 6.18
C SER A 154 5.39 6.51 5.18
N ASP A 155 4.99 7.75 5.50
CA ASP A 155 5.35 8.94 4.71
C ASP A 155 6.85 9.22 4.80
N TRP A 156 7.38 9.16 6.02
CA TRP A 156 8.80 9.34 6.31
C TRP A 156 9.68 8.37 5.50
N LEU A 157 9.25 7.10 5.42
CA LEU A 157 9.93 6.09 4.60
C LEU A 157 9.78 6.35 3.09
N SER A 158 8.58 6.74 2.63
CA SER A 158 8.32 7.06 1.23
C SER A 158 9.18 8.21 0.72
N ILE A 159 9.27 9.32 1.46
CA ILE A 159 10.09 10.48 1.06
C ILE A 159 11.55 10.09 0.91
N ALA A 160 12.10 9.36 1.89
CA ALA A 160 13.48 8.88 1.82
C ALA A 160 13.71 7.92 0.64
N ASN A 161 12.74 7.06 0.34
CA ASN A 161 12.80 6.20 -0.83
C ASN A 161 12.79 7.02 -2.12
N PHE A 162 11.90 8.00 -2.25
CA PHE A 162 11.84 8.86 -3.43
C PHE A 162 13.16 9.60 -3.64
N ALA A 163 13.67 10.24 -2.59
CA ALA A 163 14.92 11.00 -2.65
C ALA A 163 16.16 10.15 -2.94
N TYR A 164 16.14 8.85 -2.61
CA TYR A 164 17.31 7.97 -2.79
C TYR A 164 17.24 7.10 -4.03
N TYR A 165 16.12 6.42 -4.29
CA TYR A 165 16.00 5.39 -5.32
C TYR A 165 15.28 5.87 -6.57
N TYR A 166 14.37 6.82 -6.44
CA TYR A 166 13.56 7.26 -7.56
C TYR A 166 14.13 8.52 -8.20
N ASP A 167 15.03 9.21 -7.50
CA ASP A 167 15.71 10.42 -7.96
C ASP A 167 17.21 10.25 -8.26
N SER A 168 17.77 9.05 -8.05
CA SER A 168 19.12 8.71 -8.53
C SER A 168 19.21 8.62 -10.06
N ASP A 169 18.09 8.53 -10.77
CA ASP A 169 18.04 8.66 -12.24
C ASP A 169 18.06 10.14 -12.71
N ALA A 170 18.11 11.12 -11.79
CA ALA A 170 17.97 12.56 -12.08
C ALA A 170 19.28 13.38 -12.01
N ALA A 171 20.44 12.74 -11.90
CA ALA A 171 21.72 13.46 -11.85
C ALA A 171 22.44 13.58 -13.21
N HIS A 172 21.83 13.06 -14.27
CA HIS A 172 22.23 13.37 -15.62
C HIS A 172 21.33 14.48 -16.18
N VAL A 173 21.99 15.50 -16.72
CA VAL A 173 21.44 16.64 -17.48
C VAL A 173 20.95 17.78 -16.60
N PHE A 174 21.83 18.50 -15.90
CA PHE A 174 21.79 19.97 -15.75
C PHE A 174 23.12 20.44 -15.13
N ASP A 175 24.20 20.44 -15.93
CA ASP A 175 25.41 21.21 -15.62
C ASP A 175 25.71 22.15 -16.80
N ASN A 176 25.44 23.43 -16.53
CA ASN A 176 25.92 24.70 -17.09
C ASN A 176 25.90 25.01 -18.60
N GLY A 177 25.28 26.15 -18.91
CA GLY A 177 25.77 27.08 -19.94
C GLY A 177 24.69 27.61 -20.88
N GLU A 178 24.01 28.70 -20.50
CA GLU A 178 23.46 29.61 -21.51
C GLU A 178 24.61 30.19 -22.33
N ASN A 179 24.59 29.95 -23.64
CA ASN A 179 25.17 30.89 -24.60
C ASN A 179 24.20 30.97 -25.78
N SER A 180 23.74 32.19 -26.02
CA SER A 180 22.86 32.57 -27.11
C SER A 180 23.66 32.85 -28.37
N ASP A 181 23.21 32.30 -29.50
CA ASP A 181 23.67 32.64 -30.84
C ASP A 181 22.48 33.24 -31.62
N ASP A 182 22.72 34.35 -32.32
CA ASP A 182 21.78 35.30 -32.93
C ASP A 182 20.86 34.76 -34.06
N LYS A 183 20.59 33.46 -34.15
CA LYS A 183 19.73 32.89 -35.23
C LYS A 183 18.83 31.71 -34.82
N GLY A 184 18.45 31.57 -33.56
CA GLY A 184 17.26 30.79 -33.15
C GLY A 184 17.15 29.36 -33.71
N LYS A 185 18.26 28.63 -33.83
CA LYS A 185 18.29 27.25 -34.33
C LYS A 185 18.92 26.34 -33.28
N VAL A 186 18.12 25.43 -32.72
CA VAL A 186 18.58 24.35 -31.83
C VAL A 186 19.47 23.38 -32.61
N VAL A 187 20.76 23.34 -32.26
CA VAL A 187 21.74 22.38 -32.78
C VAL A 187 22.00 21.33 -31.70
N ALA A 188 22.00 20.05 -32.07
CA ALA A 188 22.28 18.95 -31.15
C ALA A 188 23.72 19.06 -30.62
N PHE A 189 23.88 19.15 -29.30
CA PHE A 189 25.19 19.25 -28.66
C PHE A 189 25.77 17.90 -28.28
N ALA A 190 27.07 17.78 -28.52
CA ALA A 190 27.91 16.60 -28.34
C ALA A 190 28.03 16.15 -26.87
N LYS A 191 28.25 14.85 -26.68
CA LYS A 191 28.54 14.20 -25.41
C LYS A 191 29.79 14.82 -24.76
N ALA A 192 29.62 15.44 -23.60
CA ALA A 192 30.75 15.79 -22.72
C ALA A 192 31.13 14.54 -21.90
N ASP A 193 32.33 14.01 -22.15
CA ASP A 193 32.93 12.87 -21.46
C ASP A 193 33.45 13.24 -20.06
N THR A 194 32.55 13.65 -19.16
CA THR A 194 32.87 13.73 -17.72
C THR A 194 31.79 12.99 -16.96
N LYS A 195 32.07 11.74 -16.58
CA LYS A 195 31.16 10.96 -15.71
C LYS A 195 31.07 11.68 -14.36
N PRO A 196 29.89 12.18 -13.95
CA PRO A 196 29.72 12.65 -12.57
C PRO A 196 29.89 11.46 -11.62
N ASN A 197 30.36 11.76 -10.42
CA ASN A 197 30.65 10.74 -9.41
C ASN A 197 29.35 10.15 -8.88
N ALA A 198 28.91 9.01 -9.46
CA ALA A 198 27.69 8.29 -9.11
C ALA A 198 27.46 8.06 -7.60
N ALA A 199 28.53 8.12 -6.78
CA ALA A 199 28.44 8.00 -5.33
C ALA A 199 27.81 9.21 -4.60
N ALA A 200 27.88 10.43 -5.18
CA ALA A 200 27.28 11.63 -4.59
C ALA A 200 25.75 11.69 -4.79
N GLU A 201 25.25 11.02 -5.82
CA GLU A 201 23.87 11.08 -6.31
C GLU A 201 22.95 10.09 -5.59
N LEU A 202 23.53 9.02 -5.04
CA LEU A 202 22.86 8.00 -4.22
C LEU A 202 22.83 8.38 -2.74
N ARG A 203 22.72 9.67 -2.38
CA ARG A 203 22.72 10.11 -0.98
C ARG A 203 21.52 11.02 -0.69
N ILE A 204 20.86 10.77 0.44
CA ILE A 204 19.82 11.69 0.95
C ILE A 204 20.45 13.06 1.22
N PRO A 205 19.91 14.17 0.64
CA PRO A 205 20.39 15.53 0.86
C PRO A 205 20.50 15.89 2.34
N SER A 206 21.48 16.73 2.71
CA SER A 206 21.73 17.09 4.11
C SER A 206 20.54 17.78 4.79
N GLY A 207 19.87 18.71 4.09
CA GLY A 207 18.67 19.39 4.58
C GLY A 207 17.54 18.40 4.86
N LEU A 208 17.29 17.46 3.93
CA LEU A 208 16.29 16.41 4.12
C LEU A 208 16.66 15.45 5.25
N ARG A 209 17.96 15.11 5.41
CA ARG A 209 18.43 14.26 6.51
C ARG A 209 18.07 14.85 7.87
N GLN A 210 18.36 16.13 8.09
CA GLN A 210 18.06 16.80 9.36
C GLN A 210 16.54 16.82 9.63
N ALA A 211 15.74 17.14 8.62
CA ALA A 211 14.28 17.16 8.74
C ALA A 211 13.70 15.76 9.02
N LEU A 212 14.21 14.71 8.37
CA LEU A 212 13.80 13.32 8.63
C LEU A 212 14.18 12.85 10.03
N VAL A 213 15.36 13.23 10.54
CA VAL A 213 15.79 12.91 11.91
C VAL A 213 14.86 13.59 12.92
N SER A 214 14.66 14.91 12.80
CA SER A 214 13.75 15.68 13.66
C SER A 214 12.34 15.09 13.65
N ARG A 215 11.82 14.72 12.47
CA ARG A 215 10.47 14.18 12.36
C ARG A 215 10.31 12.81 13.00
N PHE A 216 11.34 11.99 12.96
CA PHE A 216 11.30 10.65 13.55
C PHE A 216 11.07 10.69 15.06
N GLU A 217 11.66 11.66 15.76
CA GLU A 217 11.53 11.81 17.21
C GLU A 217 10.09 12.03 17.68
N LYS A 218 9.24 12.58 16.79
CA LYS A 218 7.83 12.86 17.06
C LYS A 218 6.90 11.68 16.78
N PHE A 219 7.38 10.53 16.31
CA PHE A 219 6.54 9.34 16.15
C PHE A 219 6.40 8.57 17.45
N ASP A 220 5.17 8.21 17.79
CA ASP A 220 4.88 7.30 18.89
C ASP A 220 5.16 5.84 18.53
N GLU A 221 5.30 5.00 19.55
CA GLU A 221 5.62 3.58 19.37
C GLU A 221 4.52 2.80 18.68
N PHE A 222 3.26 3.16 18.90
CA PHE A 222 2.13 2.48 18.30
C PHE A 222 2.10 2.73 16.79
N SER A 223 2.28 3.98 16.34
CA SER A 223 2.36 4.30 14.92
C SER A 223 3.58 3.67 14.26
N LEU A 224 4.76 3.71 14.90
CA LEU A 224 5.95 3.01 14.40
C LEU A 224 5.70 1.51 14.25
N ALA A 225 5.03 0.87 15.21
CA ALA A 225 4.72 -0.55 15.13
C ALA A 225 3.71 -0.85 14.01
N LYS A 226 2.64 -0.05 13.92
CA LYS A 226 1.56 -0.21 12.93
C LYS A 226 2.06 -0.11 11.49
N TYR A 227 2.95 0.84 11.23
CA TYR A 227 3.46 1.07 9.87
C TYR A 227 4.76 0.33 9.57
N ASN A 228 5.30 -0.47 10.50
CA ASN A 228 6.48 -1.29 10.29
C ASN A 228 6.14 -2.58 9.54
N ASN A 229 6.20 -2.53 8.22
CA ASN A 229 5.94 -3.65 7.32
C ASN A 229 7.19 -4.46 6.95
N GLU A 230 8.32 -4.29 7.64
CA GLU A 230 9.61 -4.91 7.27
C GLU A 230 9.53 -6.44 7.14
N ASN A 231 8.80 -7.11 8.05
CA ASN A 231 8.62 -8.57 7.99
C ASN A 231 7.71 -9.00 6.84
N SER A 232 6.68 -8.23 6.52
CA SER A 232 5.79 -8.49 5.39
C SER A 232 6.55 -8.40 4.07
N GLU A 233 7.36 -7.35 3.89
CA GLU A 233 8.19 -7.18 2.69
C GLU A 233 9.26 -8.27 2.56
N LYS A 234 9.87 -8.71 3.68
CA LYS A 234 10.79 -9.87 3.68
C LYS A 234 10.08 -11.14 3.23
N ARG A 235 8.88 -11.43 3.76
CA ARG A 235 8.08 -12.60 3.38
C ARG A 235 7.69 -12.55 1.90
N LYS A 236 7.22 -11.39 1.40
CA LYS A 236 6.92 -11.19 -0.03
C LYS A 236 8.14 -11.45 -0.90
N ARG A 237 9.31 -10.91 -0.52
CA ARG A 237 10.56 -11.13 -1.26
C ARG A 237 10.98 -12.60 -1.26
N GLN A 238 10.80 -13.31 -0.14
CA GLN A 238 11.09 -14.74 -0.06
C GLN A 238 10.11 -15.57 -0.89
N LYS A 239 8.80 -15.28 -0.82
CA LYS A 239 7.79 -15.91 -1.69
C LYS A 239 8.12 -15.70 -3.16
N ARG A 240 8.52 -14.48 -3.56
CA ARG A 240 9.00 -14.18 -4.91
C ARG A 240 10.21 -15.05 -5.29
N LYS A 241 11.22 -15.15 -4.43
CA LYS A 241 12.38 -16.02 -4.71
C LYS A 241 12.00 -17.48 -4.89
N ASN A 242 11.07 -17.99 -4.10
CA ASN A 242 10.64 -19.39 -4.15
C ASN A 242 9.80 -19.71 -5.40
N CYS A 243 8.98 -18.78 -5.91
CA CYS A 243 8.24 -19.01 -7.15
C CYS A 243 9.09 -18.85 -8.43
N HIS A 244 10.33 -18.34 -8.35
CA HIS A 244 11.26 -18.28 -9.49
C HIS A 244 11.98 -19.61 -9.76
N GLN A 245 11.64 -20.70 -9.06
CA GLN A 245 12.30 -22.01 -9.24
C GLN A 245 11.58 -22.96 -10.21
N GLY A 246 10.45 -22.55 -10.82
CA GLY A 246 9.65 -23.45 -11.67
C GLY A 246 8.99 -22.87 -12.93
N ASP A 247 8.70 -21.56 -13.03
CA ASP A 247 7.94 -21.00 -14.18
C ASP A 247 8.58 -19.74 -14.76
N TRP A 248 8.64 -19.65 -16.10
CA TRP A 248 9.09 -18.47 -16.83
C TRP A 248 8.00 -17.39 -16.80
N VAL A 249 8.16 -16.38 -15.93
CA VAL A 249 7.29 -15.20 -15.87
C VAL A 249 8.01 -14.00 -16.51
N PRO A 250 7.36 -13.20 -17.38
CA PRO A 250 7.96 -12.03 -18.02
C PRO A 250 8.52 -11.02 -17.00
N ARG A 251 9.75 -10.60 -17.27
CA ARG A 251 10.63 -9.83 -16.38
C ARG A 251 10.14 -8.39 -16.06
N ASN A 252 9.05 -7.92 -16.65
CA ASN A 252 8.63 -6.51 -16.62
C ASN A 252 7.68 -6.10 -15.48
N LEU A 253 7.17 -7.05 -14.67
CA LEU A 253 6.56 -6.75 -13.35
C LEU A 253 7.58 -6.80 -12.20
N ASN A 254 8.86 -6.88 -12.54
CA ASN A 254 9.94 -6.89 -11.57
C ASN A 254 10.25 -5.46 -11.13
N ASN A 255 9.33 -4.87 -10.37
CA ASN A 255 9.61 -3.74 -9.48
C ASN A 255 10.58 -4.25 -8.40
N ASN A 256 11.83 -4.45 -8.82
CA ASN A 256 12.99 -4.88 -8.04
C ASN A 256 13.67 -3.65 -7.42
N LYS A 257 12.95 -2.52 -7.34
CA LYS A 257 13.42 -1.30 -6.70
C LYS A 257 13.60 -1.60 -5.22
N LYS A 258 14.86 -1.64 -4.79
CA LYS A 258 15.23 -1.71 -3.39
C LYS A 258 14.52 -0.53 -2.71
N THR A 259 13.74 -0.77 -1.68
CA THR A 259 13.21 0.27 -0.79
C THR A 259 13.85 0.09 0.57
N PHE A 260 13.97 1.19 1.30
CA PHE A 260 14.41 1.15 2.68
C PHE A 260 13.38 0.43 3.55
N THR A 261 13.89 -0.32 4.51
CA THR A 261 13.16 -0.63 5.75
C THR A 261 13.44 0.46 6.78
N TYR A 262 12.59 0.59 7.81
CA TYR A 262 12.86 1.51 8.93
C TYR A 262 14.24 1.26 9.55
N LYS A 263 14.61 -0.01 9.74
CA LYS A 263 15.93 -0.39 10.26
C LYS A 263 17.09 0.11 9.40
N GLN A 264 16.96 0.06 8.08
CA GLN A 264 17.99 0.57 7.16
C GLN A 264 18.08 2.09 7.24
N LEU A 265 16.94 2.78 7.22
CA LEU A 265 16.90 4.24 7.22
C LEU A 265 17.38 4.82 8.56
N VAL A 266 16.97 4.23 9.70
CA VAL A 266 17.47 4.60 11.05
C VAL A 266 19.00 4.51 11.13
N ARG A 267 19.60 3.46 10.56
CA ARG A 267 21.06 3.31 10.53
C ARG A 267 21.72 4.35 9.64
N MET A 268 21.17 4.58 8.45
CA MET A 268 21.73 5.52 7.48
C MET A 268 21.65 6.97 7.96
N LEU A 269 20.60 7.33 8.71
CA LEU A 269 20.41 8.67 9.28
C LEU A 269 21.05 8.85 10.66
N HIS A 270 21.62 7.78 11.24
CA HIS A 270 22.22 7.78 12.58
C HIS A 270 21.25 8.24 13.69
N ILE A 271 20.00 7.80 13.61
CA ILE A 271 18.98 8.15 14.60
C ILE A 271 19.20 7.34 15.87
N THR A 272 19.31 8.01 17.02
CA THR A 272 19.52 7.41 18.35
C THR A 272 18.36 7.61 19.30
N LYS A 273 17.47 8.59 19.04
CA LYS A 273 16.31 8.91 19.88
C LYS A 273 14.98 8.75 19.13
N PRO A 274 13.90 8.33 19.81
CA PRO A 274 13.85 7.81 21.18
C PRO A 274 14.54 6.44 21.29
N ALA A 275 15.34 6.23 22.34
CA ALA A 275 16.24 5.09 22.42
C ALA A 275 15.53 3.73 22.36
N TYR A 276 14.39 3.60 23.05
CA TYR A 276 13.59 2.38 23.05
C TYR A 276 13.08 2.02 21.66
N SER A 277 12.41 2.96 20.98
CA SER A 277 11.92 2.77 19.61
C SER A 277 13.03 2.39 18.64
N VAL A 278 14.17 3.10 18.70
CA VAL A 278 15.34 2.82 17.88
C VAL A 278 15.88 1.41 18.15
N CYS A 279 16.06 1.04 19.42
CA CYS A 279 16.56 -0.30 19.79
C CYS A 279 15.62 -1.41 19.33
N CYS A 280 14.31 -1.20 19.44
CA CYS A 280 13.28 -2.12 18.93
C CYS A 280 13.35 -2.29 17.40
N LEU A 281 13.46 -1.19 16.64
CA LEU A 281 13.59 -1.24 15.18
C LEU A 281 14.91 -1.89 14.73
N LEU A 282 16.00 -1.63 15.46
CA LEU A 282 17.30 -2.24 15.18
C LEU A 282 17.35 -3.71 15.61
N GLY A 283 16.47 -4.15 16.50
CA GLY A 283 16.45 -5.49 17.09
C GLY A 283 17.64 -5.73 18.02
N LYS A 284 17.99 -4.73 18.83
CA LYS A 284 19.02 -4.83 19.89
C LYS A 284 18.57 -5.79 20.99
N ARG A 285 19.52 -6.32 21.76
CA ARG A 285 19.19 -7.15 22.93
C ARG A 285 18.76 -6.24 24.08
N TYR A 286 17.78 -6.68 24.86
CA TYR A 286 17.39 -6.01 26.09
C TYR A 286 18.55 -6.09 27.10
N PRO A 287 18.88 -4.98 27.79
CA PRO A 287 20.03 -4.92 28.68
C PRO A 287 19.92 -5.90 29.84
N PRO A 288 21.05 -6.45 30.33
CA PRO A 288 21.10 -7.39 31.45
C PRO A 288 20.89 -6.74 32.82
N SER A 289 21.02 -5.42 32.95
CA SER A 289 20.91 -4.72 34.23
C SER A 289 20.06 -3.45 34.14
N LEU A 290 19.48 -3.06 35.27
CA LEU A 290 18.75 -1.79 35.43
C LEU A 290 19.64 -0.58 35.14
N GLU A 291 20.91 -0.66 35.49
CA GLU A 291 21.88 0.42 35.27
C GLU A 291 22.13 0.63 33.77
N GLU A 292 22.39 -0.44 33.02
CA GLU A 292 22.56 -0.34 31.57
C GLU A 292 21.27 0.11 30.88
N PHE A 293 20.11 -0.35 31.35
CA PHE A 293 18.80 0.11 30.88
C PHE A 293 18.59 1.62 31.05
N LYS A 294 19.03 2.19 32.18
CA LYS A 294 18.98 3.63 32.42
C LYS A 294 19.99 4.38 31.56
N THR A 295 21.23 3.90 31.49
CA THR A 295 22.32 4.51 30.70
C THR A 295 22.00 4.56 29.21
N MET A 296 21.33 3.54 28.69
CA MET A 296 20.85 3.51 27.30
C MET A 296 19.63 4.42 27.06
N GLY A 297 19.07 5.06 28.08
CA GLY A 297 17.86 5.89 27.97
C GLY A 297 16.59 5.10 27.66
N LEU A 298 16.56 3.79 27.89
CA LEU A 298 15.41 2.94 27.56
C LEU A 298 14.23 3.12 28.53
N HIS A 299 14.50 3.69 29.69
CA HIS A 299 13.50 4.06 30.69
C HIS A 299 12.69 5.29 30.30
N GLU A 300 13.18 6.11 29.37
CA GLU A 300 12.52 7.34 28.93
C GLU A 300 11.54 7.05 27.79
N SER A 301 10.37 7.67 27.86
CA SER A 301 9.38 7.65 26.80
C SER A 301 9.08 9.08 26.34
N PRO A 302 8.84 9.32 25.03
CA PRO A 302 8.56 10.66 24.51
C PRO A 302 7.34 11.34 25.12
N ASP A 303 6.38 10.55 25.63
CA ASP A 303 5.17 11.00 26.32
C ASP A 303 5.41 11.35 27.81
N GLY A 304 6.66 11.37 28.27
CA GLY A 304 7.04 11.67 29.65
C GLY A 304 6.83 10.51 30.62
N ARG A 305 6.29 9.37 30.16
CA ARG A 305 6.14 8.17 31.00
C ARG A 305 7.50 7.48 31.17
N ARG A 306 7.68 6.83 32.32
CA ARG A 306 8.86 5.99 32.56
C ARG A 306 8.54 4.52 32.32
N ARG A 307 9.43 3.84 31.61
CA ARG A 307 9.38 2.38 31.43
C ARG A 307 10.10 1.70 32.58
N GLU A 308 9.47 0.65 33.08
CA GLU A 308 10.07 -0.21 34.08
C GLU A 308 11.05 -1.20 33.45
N PHE A 309 12.11 -1.49 34.19
CA PHE A 309 13.05 -2.54 33.81
C PHE A 309 12.43 -3.90 34.09
N ASP A 310 12.55 -4.80 33.11
CA ASP A 310 11.99 -6.14 33.18
C ASP A 310 13.11 -7.18 33.09
N PRO A 311 13.52 -7.79 34.22
CA PRO A 311 14.58 -8.80 34.25
C PRO A 311 14.28 -10.00 33.34
N SER A 312 13.00 -10.35 33.12
CA SER A 312 12.63 -11.50 32.28
C SER A 312 12.96 -11.30 30.80
N LYS A 313 13.11 -10.04 30.37
CA LYS A 313 13.43 -9.69 28.98
C LYS A 313 14.94 -9.67 28.72
N CYS A 314 15.80 -9.75 29.73
CA CYS A 314 17.26 -9.67 29.57
C CYS A 314 17.79 -10.59 28.45
N GLY A 315 18.61 -10.04 27.57
CA GLY A 315 19.20 -10.79 26.45
C GLY A 315 18.25 -11.11 25.29
N THR A 316 16.93 -10.98 25.47
CA THR A 316 15.95 -11.16 24.38
C THR A 316 16.04 -10.01 23.37
N ARG A 317 15.62 -10.24 22.12
CA ARG A 317 15.60 -9.17 21.11
C ARG A 317 14.40 -8.26 21.34
N MET A 318 14.67 -6.97 21.49
CA MET A 318 13.66 -5.93 21.63
C MET A 318 12.82 -5.81 20.36
N ARG A 319 11.52 -5.59 20.53
CA ARG A 319 10.55 -5.36 19.46
C ARG A 319 9.49 -4.38 19.94
N LEU A 320 8.93 -3.62 19.02
CA LEU A 320 7.72 -2.84 19.29
C LEU A 320 6.56 -3.81 19.55
N ALA A 321 5.64 -3.42 20.44
CA ALA A 321 4.43 -4.17 20.69
C ALA A 321 3.62 -4.29 19.40
N ILE A 322 3.01 -5.45 19.17
CA ILE A 322 2.10 -5.63 18.03
C ILE A 322 0.86 -4.78 18.32
N PRO A 323 0.57 -3.77 17.49
CA PRO A 323 -0.56 -2.88 17.74
C PRO A 323 -1.85 -3.64 17.54
N GLU A 324 -2.82 -3.44 18.44
CA GLU A 324 -4.15 -4.01 18.28
C GLU A 324 -4.94 -3.19 17.24
N THR A 325 -4.96 -3.68 16.01
CA THR A 325 -5.77 -3.15 14.91
C THR A 325 -6.74 -4.21 14.40
N TRP A 326 -7.74 -3.77 13.64
CA TRP A 326 -8.65 -4.68 12.94
C TRP A 326 -7.86 -5.69 12.07
N GLU A 327 -6.79 -5.27 11.39
CA GLU A 327 -5.93 -6.16 10.60
C GLU A 327 -5.26 -7.24 11.46
N THR A 328 -4.68 -6.85 12.60
CA THR A 328 -4.02 -7.83 13.49
C THR A 328 -5.02 -8.78 14.14
N ARG A 329 -6.25 -8.31 14.39
CA ARG A 329 -7.29 -9.14 14.98
C ARG A 329 -7.78 -10.19 13.99
N LEU A 330 -8.05 -9.80 12.75
CA LEU A 330 -8.39 -10.74 11.68
C LEU A 330 -7.25 -11.72 11.39
N ALA A 331 -5.99 -11.27 11.47
CA ALA A 331 -4.84 -12.16 11.28
C ALA A 331 -4.68 -13.19 12.42
N LYS A 332 -5.09 -12.84 13.64
CA LYS A 332 -4.98 -13.70 14.83
C LYS A 332 -6.17 -14.66 14.95
N ASP A 333 -7.39 -14.14 14.80
CA ASP A 333 -8.63 -14.86 15.11
C ASP A 333 -9.32 -15.42 13.85
N GLY A 334 -8.82 -15.04 12.66
CA GLY A 334 -9.35 -15.39 11.35
C GLY A 334 -10.31 -14.33 10.80
N ASN A 335 -10.53 -14.35 9.48
CA ASN A 335 -11.54 -13.52 8.82
C ASN A 335 -12.92 -14.19 8.94
N LYS A 336 -13.65 -13.90 10.02
CA LYS A 336 -14.94 -14.51 10.36
C LYS A 336 -15.94 -13.46 10.78
N GLY A 337 -17.24 -13.72 10.57
CA GLY A 337 -18.34 -12.81 10.95
C GLY A 337 -18.27 -12.36 12.41
N ALA A 338 -18.12 -13.29 13.34
CA ALA A 338 -18.02 -12.99 14.78
C ALA A 338 -16.86 -12.04 15.15
N VAL A 339 -15.75 -12.08 14.41
CA VAL A 339 -14.61 -11.17 14.65
C VAL A 339 -14.95 -9.77 14.16
N TRP A 340 -15.64 -9.65 13.02
CA TRP A 340 -16.17 -8.38 12.54
C TRP A 340 -17.21 -7.81 13.49
N ASP A 341 -18.13 -8.64 13.98
CA ASP A 341 -19.17 -8.21 14.93
C ASP A 341 -18.57 -7.58 16.19
N ASP A 342 -17.56 -8.23 16.78
CA ASP A 342 -16.85 -7.66 17.92
C ASP A 342 -16.12 -6.35 17.56
N LEU A 343 -15.46 -6.29 16.39
CA LEU A 343 -14.75 -5.09 15.96
C LEU A 343 -15.70 -3.89 15.78
N PHE A 344 -16.92 -4.11 15.26
CA PHE A 344 -17.94 -3.08 15.14
C PHE A 344 -18.54 -2.71 16.50
N ALA A 345 -18.89 -3.68 17.33
CA ALA A 345 -19.39 -3.46 18.69
C ALA A 345 -18.44 -2.58 19.53
N ASN A 346 -17.13 -2.73 19.34
CA ASN A 346 -16.09 -1.97 20.03
C ASN A 346 -15.62 -0.70 19.29
N ASN A 347 -16.28 -0.30 18.18
CA ASN A 347 -15.89 0.85 17.35
C ASN A 347 -14.43 0.83 16.88
N ARG A 348 -13.87 -0.35 16.60
CA ARG A 348 -12.46 -0.54 16.20
C ARG A 348 -12.23 -0.55 14.69
N VAL A 349 -13.27 -0.30 13.89
CA VAL A 349 -13.20 -0.26 12.41
C VAL A 349 -13.30 1.19 11.93
N PRO A 350 -12.20 1.79 11.41
CA PRO A 350 -12.25 3.11 10.78
C PRO A 350 -13.14 3.12 9.53
N PHE A 351 -13.69 4.28 9.16
CA PHE A 351 -14.63 4.42 8.04
C PHE A 351 -14.07 3.88 6.71
N MET A 352 -12.82 4.23 6.36
CA MET A 352 -12.15 3.70 5.17
C MET A 352 -12.00 2.18 5.22
N ALA A 353 -11.72 1.60 6.40
CA ALA A 353 -11.59 0.15 6.53
C ALA A 353 -12.94 -0.56 6.34
N MET A 354 -14.03 0.03 6.85
CA MET A 354 -15.39 -0.43 6.62
C MET A 354 -15.73 -0.46 5.13
N LEU A 355 -15.56 0.66 4.40
CA LEU A 355 -15.83 0.74 2.96
C LEU A 355 -15.09 -0.34 2.16
N ARG A 356 -13.84 -0.61 2.52
CA ARG A 356 -12.99 -1.56 1.81
C ARG A 356 -13.29 -3.02 2.12
N ASN A 357 -14.07 -3.29 3.16
CA ASN A 357 -14.36 -4.63 3.65
C ASN A 357 -15.86 -4.96 3.66
N LEU A 358 -16.72 -4.13 3.06
CA LEU A 358 -18.16 -4.41 2.99
C LEU A 358 -18.46 -5.80 2.41
N ARG A 359 -17.70 -6.24 1.39
CA ARG A 359 -17.79 -7.61 0.86
C ARG A 359 -17.61 -8.69 1.93
N ASN A 360 -16.62 -8.55 2.81
CA ASN A 360 -16.38 -9.53 3.86
C ASN A 360 -17.49 -9.52 4.89
N ILE A 361 -18.04 -8.34 5.21
CA ILE A 361 -19.17 -8.20 6.13
C ILE A 361 -20.39 -8.96 5.57
N VAL A 362 -20.64 -8.80 4.26
CA VAL A 362 -21.74 -9.46 3.52
C VAL A 362 -21.51 -10.97 3.42
N LEU A 363 -20.37 -11.40 2.88
CA LEU A 363 -20.07 -12.82 2.64
C LEU A 363 -20.03 -13.66 3.91
N HIS A 364 -19.51 -13.09 5.01
CA HIS A 364 -19.47 -13.80 6.29
C HIS A 364 -20.75 -13.64 7.12
N GLN A 365 -21.81 -13.05 6.54
CA GLN A 365 -23.13 -12.93 7.16
C GLN A 365 -23.06 -12.41 8.60
N CYS A 366 -22.42 -11.25 8.77
CA CYS A 366 -22.29 -10.60 10.08
C CYS A 366 -23.65 -10.31 10.71
N SER A 367 -23.67 -9.97 12.00
CA SER A 367 -24.93 -9.78 12.73
C SER A 367 -25.76 -8.59 12.24
N VAL A 368 -27.06 -8.60 12.56
CA VAL A 368 -27.99 -7.51 12.21
C VAL A 368 -27.54 -6.19 12.85
N GLU A 369 -26.97 -6.24 14.05
CA GLU A 369 -26.41 -5.08 14.74
C GLU A 369 -25.22 -4.49 13.95
N THR A 370 -24.34 -5.34 13.43
CA THR A 370 -23.21 -4.91 12.59
C THR A 370 -23.71 -4.23 11.31
N TYR A 371 -24.68 -4.82 10.61
CA TYR A 371 -25.29 -4.19 9.43
C TYR A 371 -25.94 -2.85 9.78
N THR A 372 -26.69 -2.81 10.88
CA THR A 372 -27.36 -1.58 11.35
C THR A 372 -26.33 -0.48 11.60
N GLN A 373 -25.20 -0.80 12.25
CA GLN A 373 -24.12 0.16 12.46
C GLN A 373 -23.49 0.62 11.14
N VAL A 374 -23.20 -0.29 10.21
CA VAL A 374 -22.64 0.05 8.89
C VAL A 374 -23.57 1.00 8.13
N ILE A 375 -24.87 0.68 8.06
CA ILE A 375 -25.88 1.52 7.39
C ILE A 375 -25.95 2.89 8.06
N ARG A 376 -26.04 2.95 9.41
CA ARG A 376 -26.07 4.21 10.16
C ARG A 376 -24.87 5.11 9.83
N ARG A 377 -23.67 4.53 9.75
CA ARG A 377 -22.44 5.28 9.45
C ARG A 377 -22.42 5.76 7.99
N LEU A 378 -22.84 4.93 7.05
CA LEU A 378 -22.91 5.29 5.63
C LEU A 378 -24.00 6.32 5.32
N SER A 379 -25.08 6.33 6.10
CA SER A 379 -26.18 7.30 5.98
C SER A 379 -25.95 8.59 6.76
N SER A 380 -24.91 8.66 7.61
CA SER A 380 -24.55 9.88 8.35
C SER A 380 -23.72 10.81 7.47
N GLU A 381 -24.29 11.96 7.10
CA GLU A 381 -23.58 13.00 6.34
C GLU A 381 -22.32 13.47 7.07
N GLU A 382 -22.39 13.60 8.40
CA GLU A 382 -21.25 13.99 9.24
C GLU A 382 -20.12 12.96 9.18
N GLU A 383 -20.42 11.66 9.35
CA GLU A 383 -19.38 10.62 9.28
C GLU A 383 -18.80 10.50 7.86
N VAL A 384 -19.64 10.64 6.83
CA VAL A 384 -19.20 10.64 5.42
C VAL A 384 -18.26 11.81 5.15
N ALA A 385 -18.62 13.04 5.55
CA ALA A 385 -17.78 14.22 5.39
C ALA A 385 -16.45 14.09 6.17
N ASN A 386 -16.52 13.65 7.43
CA ASN A 386 -15.35 13.46 8.29
C ASN A 386 -14.47 12.28 7.87
N SER A 387 -14.99 11.33 7.09
CA SER A 387 -14.21 10.20 6.57
C SER A 387 -13.12 10.63 5.60
N LYS A 388 -13.27 11.81 4.98
CA LYS A 388 -12.37 12.36 3.95
C LYS A 388 -12.12 11.38 2.79
N GLN A 389 -13.10 10.51 2.52
CA GLN A 389 -13.05 9.56 1.43
C GLN A 389 -13.59 10.21 0.16
N PHE A 390 -12.88 10.03 -0.94
CA PHE A 390 -13.35 10.51 -2.24
C PHE A 390 -14.61 9.78 -2.70
N PRO A 391 -15.52 10.43 -3.46
CA PRO A 391 -16.75 9.82 -3.95
C PRO A 391 -16.55 8.49 -4.67
N TYR A 392 -15.48 8.34 -5.47
CA TYR A 392 -15.19 7.09 -6.18
C TYR A 392 -14.99 5.90 -5.23
N ARG A 393 -14.55 6.11 -3.98
CA ARG A 393 -14.38 5.03 -2.99
C ARG A 393 -15.72 4.42 -2.59
N PHE A 394 -16.76 5.24 -2.49
CA PHE A 394 -18.13 4.78 -2.23
C PHE A 394 -18.69 4.04 -3.43
N TYR A 395 -18.46 4.58 -4.64
CA TYR A 395 -18.84 3.90 -5.88
C TYR A 395 -18.21 2.51 -5.99
N THR A 396 -16.88 2.40 -5.81
CA THR A 396 -16.20 1.09 -5.81
C THR A 396 -16.73 0.15 -4.73
N ALA A 397 -17.01 0.66 -3.53
CA ALA A 397 -17.56 -0.15 -2.45
C ALA A 397 -18.95 -0.71 -2.80
N ARG A 398 -19.79 0.07 -3.48
CA ARG A 398 -21.10 -0.37 -3.98
C ARG A 398 -20.95 -1.51 -5.00
N GLU A 399 -20.12 -1.35 -6.02
CA GLU A 399 -19.90 -2.38 -7.05
C GLU A 399 -19.47 -3.71 -6.43
N VAL A 400 -18.52 -3.66 -5.50
CA VAL A 400 -17.99 -4.83 -4.77
C VAL A 400 -19.06 -5.52 -3.90
N VAL A 401 -20.02 -4.77 -3.36
CA VAL A 401 -21.15 -5.34 -2.60
C VAL A 401 -22.13 -6.01 -3.55
N SER A 402 -22.48 -5.38 -4.66
CA SER A 402 -23.38 -5.96 -5.67
C SER A 402 -22.82 -7.27 -6.23
N GLU A 403 -21.52 -7.36 -6.50
CA GLU A 403 -20.86 -8.62 -6.89
C GLU A 403 -20.96 -9.70 -5.80
N ALA A 404 -20.84 -9.32 -4.52
CA ALA A 404 -20.91 -10.25 -3.40
C ALA A 404 -22.34 -10.78 -3.18
N GLU A 405 -23.34 -9.93 -3.37
CA GLU A 405 -24.76 -10.31 -3.30
C GLU A 405 -25.10 -11.34 -4.39
N ILE A 406 -24.64 -11.13 -5.62
CA ILE A 406 -24.81 -12.10 -6.72
C ILE A 406 -24.22 -13.46 -6.33
N HIS A 407 -22.99 -13.47 -5.81
CA HIS A 407 -22.34 -14.73 -5.38
C HIS A 407 -23.10 -15.45 -4.27
N LEU A 408 -23.71 -14.74 -3.31
CA LEU A 408 -24.52 -15.37 -2.27
C LEU A 408 -25.80 -16.00 -2.83
N LEU A 409 -26.43 -15.33 -3.80
CA LEU A 409 -27.62 -15.85 -4.47
C LEU A 409 -27.28 -17.09 -5.30
N ASP A 410 -26.15 -17.09 -6.01
CA ASP A 410 -25.70 -18.23 -6.81
C ASP A 410 -25.42 -19.46 -5.93
N VAL A 411 -24.70 -19.28 -4.80
CA VAL A 411 -24.43 -20.38 -3.84
C VAL A 411 -25.74 -20.93 -3.24
N GLN A 412 -26.71 -20.08 -2.93
CA GLN A 412 -28.02 -20.53 -2.42
C GLN A 412 -28.83 -21.31 -3.47
N ASN A 413 -28.63 -21.02 -4.75
CA ASN A 413 -29.31 -21.70 -5.86
C ASN A 413 -28.62 -23.01 -6.28
N GLU A 414 -27.32 -23.17 -5.99
CA GLU A 414 -26.55 -24.38 -6.31
C GLU A 414 -26.65 -25.50 -5.25
N VAL A 415 -27.17 -25.23 -4.05
CA VAL A 415 -27.45 -26.29 -3.06
C VAL A 415 -28.64 -27.14 -3.57
N PRO A 416 -28.46 -28.44 -3.87
CA PRO A 416 -29.57 -29.28 -4.29
C PRO A 416 -30.60 -29.36 -3.16
N LYS A 417 -31.85 -29.02 -3.47
CA LYS A 417 -32.99 -29.29 -2.58
C LYS A 417 -33.07 -30.80 -2.37
N GLU A 418 -32.50 -31.31 -1.29
CA GLU A 418 -32.67 -32.71 -0.90
C GLU A 418 -34.17 -33.01 -0.75
N THR A 419 -34.59 -33.92 -1.63
CA THR A 419 -35.85 -34.66 -1.72
C THR A 419 -36.76 -34.64 -0.50
N HIS A 420 -37.83 -33.83 -0.55
CA HIS A 420 -39.09 -34.22 0.07
C HIS A 420 -39.71 -35.37 -0.73
N ARG A 421 -39.37 -36.61 -0.37
CA ARG A 421 -40.12 -37.79 -0.81
C ARG A 421 -40.30 -38.80 0.33
N THR A 422 -41.08 -38.43 1.32
CA THR A 422 -41.86 -39.40 2.12
C THR A 422 -43.33 -39.26 1.75
N ARG A 423 -43.70 -39.94 0.66
CA ARG A 423 -45.09 -40.20 0.32
C ARG A 423 -45.60 -41.27 1.28
N SER A 424 -46.49 -40.85 2.18
CA SER A 424 -47.41 -41.67 2.96
C SER A 424 -47.86 -42.93 2.22
N GLN A 425 -47.58 -44.11 2.80
CA GLN A 425 -48.31 -45.34 2.55
C GLN A 425 -49.04 -45.73 3.84
N TYR A 426 -50.20 -45.13 4.06
CA TYR A 426 -51.24 -45.76 4.87
C TYR A 426 -52.11 -46.59 3.94
N THR A 427 -51.93 -47.92 4.00
CA THR A 427 -52.82 -48.88 3.35
C THR A 427 -54.07 -49.01 4.20
N ILE A 428 -55.21 -48.53 3.68
CA ILE A 428 -56.54 -48.73 4.27
C ILE A 428 -56.97 -50.16 3.93
N HIS A 429 -57.12 -51.01 4.96
CA HIS A 429 -57.81 -52.30 4.83
C HIS A 429 -59.34 -52.08 4.92
N PRO A 430 -60.16 -52.74 4.08
CA PRO A 430 -61.62 -52.71 4.20
C PRO A 430 -62.12 -53.63 5.34
N PRO A 431 -63.31 -53.36 5.92
CA PRO A 431 -63.82 -54.09 7.07
C PRO A 431 -64.37 -55.47 6.69
N VAL A 432 -64.07 -56.47 7.53
CA VAL A 432 -64.62 -57.83 7.49
C VAL A 432 -65.96 -57.84 8.24
N SER A 433 -67.02 -58.26 7.56
CA SER A 433 -68.36 -58.49 8.14
C SER A 433 -68.35 -59.68 9.12
N PRO A 434 -69.10 -59.64 10.24
CA PRO A 434 -69.25 -60.80 11.11
C PRO A 434 -70.32 -61.76 10.58
N SER A 435 -69.95 -63.03 10.42
CA SER A 435 -70.88 -64.14 10.23
C SER A 435 -71.52 -64.51 11.57
N PHE A 436 -72.84 -64.41 11.65
CA PHE A 436 -73.64 -65.03 12.69
C PHE A 436 -73.62 -66.56 12.51
N GLY A 437 -73.02 -67.25 13.47
CA GLY A 437 -73.17 -68.69 13.67
C GLY A 437 -74.27 -68.95 14.70
N THR A 438 -75.23 -69.77 14.30
CA THR A 438 -76.28 -70.36 15.13
C THR A 438 -75.74 -71.12 16.34
N GLY A 439 -76.33 -70.88 17.50
CA GLY A 439 -76.27 -71.67 18.72
C GLY A 439 -77.50 -71.36 19.56
#